data_AF-A0A5E4LXH7-F1
#
_entry.id   AF-A0A5E4LXH7-F1
#
_cell.length_a   1.000
_cell.length_b   1.000
_cell.length_c   1.000
_cell.angle_alpha   90.00
_cell.angle_beta   90.00
_cell.angle_gamma   90.00
#
_symmetry.space_group_name_H-M   'P 1'
#
loop_
_entity.id
_entity.type
_entity.pdbx_description
1 polymer ?
#
loop_
_entity_poly.entity_id
_entity_poly.type
_entity_poly.pdbx_seq_one_letter_code
_entity_poly.pdbx_strand_id
1 'polypeptide(L)'
;MHRGVANNEYEVDNILYDETFGSKTLYLIKWKDYPMDQITWEPYRNLTNCHEILNNYRSNKIVIKNIKKTEKFLRLYESLSAHTDQEYIETLHRIIAEGFPSIEEQCVMGTIAYLTTVSSNNRSERLMNLVRHNLKLIEVSKKRKKQLEKLENWQKDINLTCTYSISVINNVDFEGPPKKFFYVDECVTGAGVHIPNDPPVWCLCDNTCGGKTRKKKECHFRDFPLAYNKQKRVRVPQGSPIYECNKKCACDDNCINRVVQHGPNKNLKLQIFRTDNQRGWGVKTLMAIKQGTFILKYTGEIITRAEADERAVTHGSKSTYMFDLDFYTEKNDCAYSIDATTFGNVSHFINHSCDANLATYAVWIDCYDSNLPTLAFFASRNIANGEELTFDYMTSVSNQKRKIKCKCQAKNCRGFLC
;
A
#
# COMPACT_ATOMS: atom_id res chain seq x y z
N MET A 1 39.99 11.76 -51.10
CA MET A 1 39.74 13.22 -51.07
C MET A 1 38.68 13.50 -50.01
N HIS A 2 39.08 13.70 -48.76
CA HIS A 2 38.19 14.19 -47.72
C HIS A 2 37.88 15.67 -48.03
N ARG A 3 36.65 15.94 -48.46
CA ARG A 3 36.13 17.31 -48.53
C ARG A 3 36.11 17.84 -47.10
N GLY A 4 36.81 18.95 -46.89
CA GLY A 4 36.94 19.61 -45.60
C GLY A 4 35.59 19.91 -44.98
N VAL A 5 35.42 19.46 -43.73
CA VAL A 5 34.41 20.04 -42.85
C VAL A 5 34.89 21.47 -42.61
N ALA A 6 34.06 22.45 -42.96
CA ALA A 6 34.38 23.84 -42.73
C ALA A 6 34.75 24.04 -41.25
N ASN A 7 35.97 24.51 -40.98
CA ASN A 7 36.36 25.05 -39.68
C ASN A 7 35.61 26.37 -39.50
N ASN A 8 34.30 26.29 -39.27
CA ASN A 8 33.55 27.45 -38.82
C ASN A 8 33.92 27.64 -37.34
N GLU A 9 34.71 28.68 -37.08
CA GLU A 9 34.98 29.14 -35.72
C GLU A 9 33.74 29.88 -35.22
N TYR A 10 33.22 29.48 -34.06
CA TYR A 10 32.08 30.11 -33.41
C TYR A 10 32.54 30.73 -32.09
N GLU A 11 32.01 31.90 -31.74
CA GLU A 11 32.37 32.60 -30.51
C GLU A 11 31.50 32.10 -29.34
N VAL A 12 32.15 31.78 -28.23
CA VAL A 12 31.47 31.41 -26.98
C VAL A 12 31.03 32.68 -26.26
N ASP A 13 29.73 32.80 -25.99
CA ASP A 13 29.18 33.84 -25.12
C ASP A 13 29.33 33.45 -23.65
N ASN A 14 28.91 32.22 -23.32
CA ASN A 14 29.02 31.73 -21.94
C ASN A 14 29.08 30.21 -21.85
N ILE A 15 29.63 29.70 -20.75
CA ILE A 15 29.57 28.28 -20.40
C ILE A 15 28.48 28.14 -19.34
N LEU A 16 27.46 27.36 -19.64
CA LEU A 16 26.29 27.24 -18.77
C LEU A 16 26.46 26.11 -17.77
N TYR A 17 27.09 25.02 -18.20
CA TYR A 17 27.17 23.79 -17.42
C TYR A 17 28.36 22.93 -17.88
N ASP A 18 28.86 22.04 -17.02
CA ASP A 18 29.85 21.04 -17.38
C ASP A 18 29.50 19.70 -16.72
N GLU A 19 29.69 18.62 -17.45
CA GLU A 19 29.43 17.26 -16.98
C GLU A 19 30.60 16.35 -17.33
N THR A 20 30.98 15.51 -16.37
CA THR A 20 32.14 14.63 -16.48
C THR A 20 31.69 13.18 -16.58
N PHE A 21 32.01 12.55 -17.70
CA PHE A 21 31.75 11.14 -17.97
C PHE A 21 33.10 10.39 -18.04
N GLY A 22 33.42 9.66 -16.98
CA GLY A 22 34.72 8.99 -16.86
C GLY A 22 35.87 10.00 -16.81
N SER A 23 36.78 9.96 -17.80
CA SER A 23 37.91 10.90 -17.93
C SER A 23 37.64 12.11 -18.83
N LYS A 24 36.43 12.23 -19.39
CA LYS A 24 36.09 13.30 -20.34
C LYS A 24 35.07 14.26 -19.72
N THR A 25 35.36 15.55 -19.80
CA THR A 25 34.42 16.62 -19.43
C THR A 25 33.88 17.28 -20.70
N LEU A 26 32.55 17.39 -20.77
CA LEU A 26 31.84 18.18 -21.77
C LEU A 26 31.33 19.47 -21.12
N TYR A 27 31.22 20.53 -21.91
CA TYR A 27 30.74 21.84 -21.51
C TYR A 27 29.54 22.22 -22.35
N LEU A 28 28.44 22.65 -21.73
CA LEU A 28 27.26 23.15 -22.42
C LEU A 28 27.47 24.63 -22.76
N ILE A 29 27.57 24.93 -24.04
CA ILE A 29 28.01 26.21 -24.57
C ILE A 29 26.82 27.04 -25.04
N LYS A 30 26.75 28.27 -24.54
CA LYS A 30 26.00 29.34 -25.18
C LYS A 30 26.88 30.03 -26.21
N TRP A 31 26.49 29.91 -27.47
CA TRP A 31 27.15 30.61 -28.58
C TRP A 31 26.67 32.06 -28.67
N LYS A 32 27.59 32.95 -28.99
CA LYS A 32 27.33 34.38 -29.21
C LYS A 32 26.51 34.59 -30.48
N ASP A 33 25.52 35.48 -30.41
CA ASP A 33 24.59 35.80 -31.51
C ASP A 33 23.64 34.66 -31.95
N TYR A 34 23.67 33.50 -31.28
CA TYR A 34 22.70 32.42 -31.48
C TYR A 34 21.59 32.46 -30.42
N PRO A 35 20.41 31.85 -30.66
CA PRO A 35 19.38 31.70 -29.65
C PRO A 35 19.72 30.63 -28.59
N MET A 36 18.94 30.55 -27.50
CA MET A 36 19.15 29.63 -26.37
C MET A 36 18.87 28.16 -26.70
N ASP A 37 18.06 27.89 -27.72
CA ASP A 37 17.69 26.55 -28.19
C ASP A 37 18.78 25.91 -29.08
N GLN A 38 19.84 26.64 -29.42
CA GLN A 38 20.99 26.17 -30.21
C GLN A 38 22.25 25.97 -29.37
N ILE A 39 22.12 25.80 -28.06
CA ILE A 39 23.24 25.45 -27.17
C ILE A 39 23.72 24.02 -27.46
N THR A 40 25.04 23.78 -27.43
CA THR A 40 25.61 22.45 -27.71
C THR A 40 26.61 22.02 -26.65
N TRP A 41 26.81 20.71 -26.54
CA TRP A 41 27.81 20.12 -25.66
C TRP A 41 29.15 19.97 -26.38
N GLU A 42 30.16 20.67 -25.89
CA GLU A 42 31.49 20.70 -26.50
C GLU A 42 32.55 20.10 -25.56
N PRO A 43 33.45 19.24 -26.06
CA PRO A 43 34.60 18.78 -25.29
C PRO A 43 35.61 19.91 -25.12
N TYR A 44 36.43 19.85 -24.06
CA TYR A 44 37.50 20.85 -23.79
C TYR A 44 38.36 21.18 -25.02
N ARG A 45 38.69 20.18 -25.84
CA ARG A 45 39.51 20.34 -27.05
C ARG A 45 38.90 21.28 -28.11
N ASN A 46 37.58 21.54 -28.06
CA ASN A 46 36.89 22.44 -28.97
C ASN A 46 36.88 23.90 -28.45
N LEU A 47 37.36 24.15 -27.22
CA LEU A 47 37.35 25.45 -26.54
C LEU A 47 38.74 26.11 -26.53
N THR A 48 39.45 26.06 -27.66
CA THR A 48 40.89 26.39 -27.77
C THR A 48 41.24 27.81 -27.35
N ASN A 49 40.37 28.79 -27.59
CA ASN A 49 40.58 30.21 -27.24
C ASN A 49 39.66 30.71 -26.11
N CYS A 50 39.01 29.81 -25.38
CA CYS A 50 38.05 30.19 -24.34
C CYS A 50 38.67 30.18 -22.93
N HIS A 51 39.99 30.30 -22.79
CA HIS A 51 40.67 30.17 -21.49
C HIS A 51 40.15 31.15 -20.44
N GLU A 52 39.87 32.40 -20.82
CA GLU A 52 39.31 33.40 -19.92
C GLU A 52 37.87 33.06 -19.52
N ILE A 53 37.02 32.69 -20.48
CA ILE A 53 35.63 32.27 -20.22
C ILE A 53 35.58 30.98 -19.40
N LEU A 54 36.48 30.01 -19.66
CA LEU A 54 36.64 28.77 -18.89
C LEU A 54 37.11 29.04 -17.47
N ASN A 55 38.09 29.94 -17.30
CA ASN A 55 38.56 30.33 -15.98
C ASN A 55 37.49 31.12 -15.22
N ASN A 56 36.77 32.02 -15.89
CA ASN A 56 35.65 32.74 -15.33
C ASN A 56 34.51 31.78 -14.96
N TYR A 57 34.18 30.82 -15.81
CA TYR A 57 33.22 29.75 -15.54
C TYR A 57 33.63 28.90 -14.33
N ARG A 58 34.89 28.42 -14.29
CA ARG A 58 35.42 27.64 -13.16
C ARG A 58 35.44 28.44 -11.87
N SER A 59 35.83 29.72 -11.94
CA SER A 59 35.83 30.64 -10.81
C SER A 59 34.41 30.91 -10.34
N ASN A 60 33.47 31.14 -11.26
CA ASN A 60 32.04 31.27 -10.97
C ASN A 60 31.46 29.97 -10.40
N LYS A 61 31.91 28.78 -10.84
CA LYS A 61 31.50 27.49 -10.25
C LYS A 61 31.98 27.36 -8.80
N ILE A 62 33.21 27.80 -8.51
CA ILE A 62 33.74 27.90 -7.13
C ILE A 62 32.94 28.92 -6.31
N VAL A 63 32.66 30.09 -6.86
CA VAL A 63 31.85 31.15 -6.23
C VAL A 63 30.44 30.66 -5.95
N ILE A 64 29.78 30.00 -6.91
CA ILE A 64 28.45 29.39 -6.75
C ILE A 64 28.48 28.32 -5.66
N LYS A 65 29.52 27.47 -5.61
CA LYS A 65 29.69 26.45 -4.56
C LYS A 65 29.80 27.08 -3.17
N ASN A 66 30.45 28.23 -3.05
CA ASN A 66 30.55 28.99 -1.81
C ASN A 66 29.23 29.72 -1.49
N ILE A 67 28.57 30.32 -2.49
CA ILE A 67 27.27 30.99 -2.36
C ILE A 67 26.21 30.03 -1.79
N LYS A 68 26.16 28.78 -2.24
CA LYS A 68 25.21 27.76 -1.75
C LYS A 68 25.30 27.50 -0.24
N LYS A 69 26.42 27.83 0.40
CA LYS A 69 26.64 27.69 1.85
C LYS A 69 26.31 28.96 2.64
N THR A 70 26.04 30.06 1.95
CA THR A 70 25.72 31.33 2.61
C THR A 70 24.32 31.31 3.19
N GLU A 71 24.13 32.01 4.31
CA GLU A 71 22.81 32.15 4.94
C GLU A 71 21.79 32.80 4.00
N LYS A 72 22.23 33.76 3.17
CA LYS A 72 21.39 34.42 2.16
C LYS A 72 20.82 33.42 1.15
N PHE A 73 21.63 32.44 0.73
CA PHE A 73 21.16 31.37 -0.15
C PHE A 73 20.20 30.43 0.56
N LEU A 74 20.55 29.96 1.76
CA LEU A 74 19.72 29.01 2.50
C LEU A 74 18.32 29.59 2.77
N ARG A 75 18.24 30.85 3.22
CA ARG A 75 16.96 31.54 3.44
C ARG A 75 16.13 31.67 2.15
N LEU A 76 16.76 32.00 1.01
CA LEU A 76 16.06 32.09 -0.27
C LEU A 76 15.58 30.72 -0.76
N TYR A 77 16.43 29.70 -0.63
CA TYR A 77 16.11 28.32 -0.97
C TYR A 77 14.91 27.82 -0.16
N GLU A 78 14.92 28.02 1.16
CA GLU A 78 13.82 27.64 2.05
C GLU A 78 12.51 28.35 1.66
N SER A 79 12.57 29.66 1.42
CA SER A 79 11.41 30.44 0.97
C SER A 79 10.84 29.97 -0.38
N LEU A 80 11.70 29.56 -1.31
CA LEU A 80 11.29 29.03 -2.62
C LEU A 80 10.84 27.57 -2.55
N SER A 81 11.26 26.81 -1.54
CA SER A 81 10.91 25.41 -1.35
C SER A 81 9.65 25.22 -0.49
N ALA A 82 9.17 26.28 0.17
CA ALA A 82 7.99 26.24 1.01
C ALA A 82 6.72 25.94 0.19
N HIS A 83 6.20 24.72 0.35
CA HIS A 83 4.95 24.25 -0.26
C HIS A 83 4.15 23.44 0.77
N THR A 84 2.84 23.40 0.58
CA THR A 84 1.93 22.58 1.37
C THR A 84 1.92 21.12 0.89
N ASP A 85 1.48 20.21 1.75
CA ASP A 85 1.30 18.80 1.37
C ASP A 85 0.29 18.63 0.22
N GLN A 86 -0.75 19.47 0.20
CA GLN A 86 -1.76 19.47 -0.86
C GLN A 86 -1.13 19.80 -2.23
N GLU A 87 -0.26 20.81 -2.30
CA GLU A 87 0.44 21.16 -3.54
C GLU A 87 1.38 20.05 -4.02
N TYR A 88 2.00 19.31 -3.09
CA TYR A 88 2.80 18.14 -3.44
C TYR A 88 1.96 17.01 -4.00
N ILE A 89 0.77 16.76 -3.42
CA ILE A 89 -0.17 15.73 -3.90
C ILE A 89 -0.71 16.09 -5.29
N GLU A 90 -1.14 17.32 -5.51
CA GLU A 90 -1.61 17.78 -6.83
C GLU A 90 -0.51 17.66 -7.90
N THR A 91 0.74 17.92 -7.50
CA THR A 91 1.89 17.76 -8.38
C THR A 91 2.21 16.28 -8.63
N LEU A 92 2.05 15.40 -7.64
CA LEU A 92 2.16 13.96 -7.81
C LEU A 92 1.15 13.44 -8.84
N HIS A 93 -0.11 13.85 -8.74
CA HIS A 93 -1.16 13.41 -9.68
C HIS A 93 -0.85 13.83 -11.11
N ARG A 94 -0.34 15.05 -11.32
CA ARG A 94 0.12 15.50 -12.64
C ARG A 94 1.28 14.66 -13.18
N ILE A 95 2.31 14.42 -12.37
CA ILE A 95 3.46 13.59 -12.78
C ILE A 95 3.04 12.15 -13.12
N ILE A 96 2.09 11.57 -12.39
CA ILE A 96 1.57 10.23 -12.70
C ILE A 96 0.87 10.21 -14.06
N ALA A 97 0.14 11.28 -14.43
CA ALA A 97 -0.60 11.37 -15.69
C ALA A 97 0.30 11.73 -16.89
N GLU A 98 1.23 12.67 -16.71
CA GLU A 98 2.02 13.29 -17.79
C GLU A 98 3.43 12.69 -17.93
N GLY A 99 3.90 11.96 -16.92
CA GLY A 99 5.26 11.44 -16.83
C GLY A 99 6.20 12.32 -15.99
N PHE A 100 7.40 11.79 -15.72
CA PHE A 100 8.41 12.50 -14.92
C PHE A 100 9.16 13.53 -15.78
N PRO A 101 9.10 14.82 -15.44
CA PRO A 101 9.90 15.82 -16.12
C PRO A 101 11.38 15.63 -15.80
N SER A 102 12.24 15.75 -16.82
CA SER A 102 13.69 15.81 -16.61
C SER A 102 14.04 17.21 -16.12
N ILE A 103 14.45 17.33 -14.86
CA ILE A 103 14.88 18.59 -14.26
C ILE A 103 16.27 18.42 -13.68
N GLU A 104 17.22 19.18 -14.20
CA GLU A 104 18.56 19.24 -13.66
C GLU A 104 18.59 20.10 -12.40
N GLU A 105 18.65 19.44 -11.24
CA GLU A 105 18.71 20.09 -9.92
C GLU A 105 19.86 21.12 -9.84
N GLN A 106 20.96 20.87 -10.54
CA GLN A 106 22.10 21.79 -10.55
C GLN A 106 21.77 23.13 -11.22
N CYS A 107 21.00 23.14 -12.31
CA CYS A 107 20.54 24.38 -12.98
C CYS A 107 19.61 25.19 -12.08
N VAL A 108 18.70 24.52 -11.37
CA VAL A 108 17.80 25.16 -10.40
C VAL A 108 18.62 25.82 -9.28
N MET A 109 19.59 25.09 -8.73
CA MET A 109 20.47 25.60 -7.68
C MET A 109 21.37 26.74 -8.15
N GLY A 110 21.84 26.70 -9.41
CA GLY A 110 22.58 27.80 -10.03
C GLY A 110 21.71 29.06 -10.18
N THR A 111 20.45 28.89 -10.57
CA THR A 111 19.48 29.99 -10.68
C THR A 111 19.22 30.65 -9.33
N ILE A 112 19.08 29.86 -8.25
CA ILE A 112 18.95 30.40 -6.89
C ILE A 112 20.22 31.15 -6.49
N ALA A 113 21.40 30.59 -6.77
CA ALA A 113 22.67 31.27 -6.47
C ALA A 113 22.78 32.62 -7.19
N TYR A 114 22.39 32.70 -8.46
CA TYR A 114 22.28 33.97 -9.18
C TYR A 114 21.29 34.94 -8.49
N LEU A 115 20.08 34.49 -8.14
CA LEU A 115 19.10 35.34 -7.46
C LEU A 115 19.60 35.88 -6.11
N THR A 116 20.53 35.19 -5.45
CA THR A 116 21.16 35.71 -4.22
C THR A 116 22.16 36.84 -4.45
N THR A 117 22.75 36.97 -5.64
CA THR A 117 23.63 38.10 -5.96
C THR A 117 22.83 39.36 -6.33
N VAL A 118 21.60 39.19 -6.81
CA VAL A 118 20.67 40.28 -7.13
C VAL A 118 20.02 40.84 -5.85
N SER A 119 19.83 42.16 -5.80
CA SER A 119 19.06 42.82 -4.73
C SER A 119 17.61 42.33 -4.75
N SER A 120 16.97 42.25 -3.57
CA SER A 120 15.61 41.69 -3.45
C SER A 120 14.59 42.38 -4.37
N ASN A 121 14.72 43.70 -4.54
CA ASN A 121 13.79 44.53 -5.32
C ASN A 121 13.94 44.35 -6.84
N ASN A 122 15.06 43.78 -7.30
CA ASN A 122 15.36 43.58 -8.73
C ASN A 122 15.22 42.12 -9.18
N ARG A 123 14.74 41.21 -8.32
CA ARG A 123 14.56 39.80 -8.68
C ARG A 123 13.36 39.63 -9.61
N SER A 124 13.54 38.90 -10.70
CA SER A 124 12.45 38.55 -11.61
C SER A 124 11.44 37.62 -10.95
N GLU A 125 10.20 38.07 -10.83
CA GLU A 125 9.09 37.27 -10.29
C GLU A 125 8.84 36.00 -11.13
N ARG A 126 8.91 36.12 -12.47
CA ARG A 126 8.77 34.98 -13.38
C ARG A 126 9.84 33.91 -13.13
N LEU A 127 11.09 34.31 -12.91
CA LEU A 127 12.19 33.39 -12.62
C LEU A 127 12.02 32.75 -11.24
N MET A 128 11.61 33.52 -10.24
CA MET A 128 11.30 33.02 -8.90
C MET A 128 10.20 31.95 -8.93
N ASN A 129 9.13 32.19 -9.70
CA ASN A 129 8.03 31.24 -9.87
C ASN A 129 8.46 29.96 -10.60
N LEU A 130 9.32 30.07 -11.63
CA LEU A 130 9.90 28.91 -12.31
C LEU A 130 10.76 28.05 -11.37
N VAL A 131 11.61 28.70 -10.57
CA VAL A 131 12.45 28.00 -9.58
C VAL A 131 11.59 27.29 -8.53
N ARG A 132 10.58 27.98 -7.98
CA ARG A 132 9.61 27.39 -7.04
C ARG A 132 8.94 26.15 -7.62
N HIS A 133 8.45 26.25 -8.86
CA HIS A 133 7.85 25.12 -9.58
C HIS A 133 8.82 23.95 -9.75
N ASN A 134 10.05 24.20 -10.19
CA ASN A 134 11.05 23.16 -10.39
C ASN A 134 11.48 22.49 -9.07
N LEU A 135 11.65 23.25 -8.00
CA LEU A 135 11.93 22.71 -6.66
C LEU A 135 10.81 21.77 -6.20
N LYS A 136 9.54 22.15 -6.41
CA LYS A 136 8.38 21.31 -6.10
C LYS A 136 8.42 19.99 -6.89
N LEU A 137 8.69 20.04 -8.19
CA LEU A 137 8.79 18.85 -9.03
C LEU A 137 9.93 17.92 -8.61
N ILE A 138 11.10 18.48 -8.26
CA ILE A 138 12.24 17.72 -7.74
C ILE A 138 11.86 17.01 -6.44
N GLU A 139 11.25 17.72 -5.49
CA GLU A 139 10.86 17.15 -4.19
C GLU A 139 9.80 16.04 -4.36
N VAL A 140 8.77 16.27 -5.16
CA VAL A 140 7.76 15.23 -5.47
C VAL A 140 8.39 14.01 -6.12
N SER A 141 9.30 14.20 -7.07
CA SER A 141 9.99 13.10 -7.75
C SER A 141 10.83 12.28 -6.78
N LYS A 142 11.57 12.95 -5.87
CA LYS A 142 12.33 12.29 -4.79
C LYS A 142 11.41 11.50 -3.85
N LYS A 143 10.31 12.11 -3.38
CA LYS A 143 9.32 11.45 -2.51
C LYS A 143 8.68 10.24 -3.20
N ARG A 144 8.27 10.39 -4.46
CA ARG A 144 7.64 9.31 -5.25
C ARG A 144 8.59 8.14 -5.48
N LYS A 145 9.84 8.40 -5.85
CA LYS A 145 10.86 7.34 -6.03
C LYS A 145 11.03 6.53 -4.74
N LYS A 146 11.21 7.20 -3.60
CA LYS A 146 11.35 6.56 -2.28
C LYS A 146 10.09 5.80 -1.88
N GLN A 147 8.90 6.32 -2.20
CA GLN A 147 7.65 5.63 -1.94
C GLN A 147 7.56 4.33 -2.74
N LEU A 148 7.78 4.39 -4.05
CA LEU A 148 7.70 3.22 -4.94
C LEU A 148 8.66 2.11 -4.50
N GLU A 149 9.90 2.45 -4.16
CA GLU A 149 10.88 1.49 -3.64
C GLU A 149 10.38 0.78 -2.36
N LYS A 150 9.80 1.54 -1.42
CA LYS A 150 9.24 0.97 -0.20
C LYS A 150 8.03 0.08 -0.46
N LEU A 151 7.14 0.45 -1.38
CA LEU A 151 5.97 -0.34 -1.74
C LEU A 151 6.38 -1.63 -2.46
N GLU A 152 7.39 -1.58 -3.32
CA GLU A 152 7.93 -2.75 -4.00
C GLU A 152 8.53 -3.75 -3.00
N ASN A 153 9.34 -3.26 -2.05
CA ASN A 153 9.91 -4.13 -1.01
C ASN A 153 8.82 -4.74 -0.14
N TRP A 154 7.83 -3.95 0.28
CA TRP A 154 6.70 -4.46 1.06
C TRP A 154 5.87 -5.50 0.30
N GLN A 155 5.64 -5.29 -0.99
CA GLN A 155 5.00 -6.28 -1.85
C GLN A 155 5.80 -7.58 -1.90
N LYS A 156 7.14 -7.51 -2.05
CA LYS A 156 7.99 -8.70 -2.04
C LYS A 156 7.89 -9.44 -0.71
N ASP A 157 8.00 -8.72 0.40
CA ASP A 157 7.95 -9.30 1.75
C ASP A 157 6.62 -10.04 2.01
N ILE A 158 5.48 -9.44 1.62
CA ILE A 158 4.18 -10.11 1.74
C ILE A 158 4.13 -11.39 0.89
N ASN A 159 4.59 -11.33 -0.36
CA ASN A 159 4.55 -12.48 -1.28
C ASN A 159 5.53 -13.60 -0.93
N LEU A 160 6.49 -13.38 -0.02
CA LEU A 160 7.32 -14.45 0.53
C LEU A 160 6.54 -15.35 1.50
N THR A 161 5.52 -14.81 2.16
CA THR A 161 4.71 -15.54 3.15
C THR A 161 3.42 -16.07 2.55
N CYS A 162 2.74 -15.28 1.70
CA CYS A 162 1.41 -15.65 1.22
C CYS A 162 1.42 -16.72 0.10
N THR A 163 0.36 -17.52 0.07
CA THR A 163 0.19 -18.63 -0.90
C THR A 163 -0.46 -18.23 -2.24
N TYR A 164 -0.77 -16.94 -2.41
CA TYR A 164 -1.45 -16.35 -3.55
C TYR A 164 -0.79 -15.01 -3.93
N SER A 165 -1.25 -14.35 -5.01
CA SER A 165 -0.58 -13.14 -5.51
C SER A 165 -1.18 -11.86 -4.92
N ILE A 166 -0.32 -11.01 -4.34
CA ILE A 166 -0.68 -9.68 -3.85
C ILE A 166 0.16 -8.62 -4.57
N SER A 167 -0.50 -7.60 -5.10
CA SER A 167 0.16 -6.37 -5.57
C SER A 167 -0.12 -5.19 -4.65
N VAL A 168 0.76 -4.21 -4.62
CA VAL A 168 0.60 -3.00 -3.81
C VAL A 168 0.73 -1.75 -4.69
N ILE A 169 -0.25 -0.86 -4.64
CA ILE A 169 -0.22 0.41 -5.37
C ILE A 169 -0.66 1.59 -4.49
N ASN A 170 -0.02 2.75 -4.68
CA ASN A 170 -0.51 4.01 -4.15
C ASN A 170 -0.30 5.09 -5.19
N ASN A 171 -1.38 5.64 -5.72
CA ASN A 171 -1.34 6.77 -6.66
C ASN A 171 -2.08 8.00 -6.11
N VAL A 172 -2.41 7.99 -4.82
CA VAL A 172 -3.24 9.00 -4.16
C VAL A 172 -2.38 9.98 -3.38
N ASP A 173 -1.44 9.47 -2.59
CA ASP A 173 -0.56 10.26 -1.72
C ASP A 173 0.84 9.63 -1.65
N PHE A 174 1.70 10.11 -0.74
CA PHE A 174 3.05 9.58 -0.52
C PHE A 174 3.13 8.52 0.59
N GLU A 175 2.00 8.00 1.09
CA GLU A 175 1.99 7.01 2.16
C GLU A 175 2.72 5.73 1.70
N GLY A 176 3.57 5.21 2.58
CA GLY A 176 4.31 3.97 2.38
C GLY A 176 3.69 2.79 3.12
N PRO A 177 4.43 1.69 3.26
CA PRO A 177 4.00 0.54 4.05
C PRO A 177 3.63 0.94 5.49
N PRO A 178 2.65 0.28 6.10
CA PRO A 178 2.29 0.52 7.50
C PRO A 178 3.49 0.28 8.42
N LYS A 179 3.63 1.14 9.44
CA LYS A 179 4.67 1.00 10.45
C LYS A 179 4.25 -0.05 11.49
N LYS A 180 5.18 -0.93 11.86
CA LYS A 180 4.98 -1.96 12.92
C LYS A 180 3.83 -2.93 12.62
N PHE A 181 3.74 -3.38 11.38
CA PHE A 181 2.80 -4.43 10.96
C PHE A 181 3.59 -5.63 10.44
N PHE A 182 3.25 -6.83 10.92
CA PHE A 182 3.88 -8.09 10.57
C PHE A 182 2.85 -9.00 9.90
N TYR A 183 3.18 -9.45 8.69
CA TYR A 183 2.27 -10.28 7.91
C TYR A 183 2.22 -11.71 8.46
N VAL A 184 1.03 -12.21 8.84
CA VAL A 184 0.82 -13.60 9.30
C VAL A 184 -0.43 -14.23 8.66
N ASP A 185 -0.28 -15.37 8.00
CA ASP A 185 -1.41 -16.11 7.37
C ASP A 185 -2.22 -16.98 8.34
N GLU A 186 -1.69 -17.21 9.54
CA GLU A 186 -2.36 -17.86 10.67
C GLU A 186 -2.36 -16.91 11.87
N CYS A 187 -3.36 -17.04 12.75
CA CYS A 187 -3.37 -16.28 14.00
C CYS A 187 -2.21 -16.71 14.91
N VAL A 188 -1.65 -15.74 15.63
CA VAL A 188 -0.68 -15.98 16.70
C VAL A 188 -1.38 -15.88 18.06
N THR A 189 -0.94 -16.66 19.04
CA THR A 189 -1.53 -16.64 20.39
C THR A 189 -0.82 -15.64 21.28
N GLY A 190 -1.59 -14.72 21.87
CA GLY A 190 -1.13 -13.84 22.94
C GLY A 190 -0.94 -14.58 24.28
N ALA A 191 -0.46 -13.85 25.28
CA ALA A 191 -0.22 -14.40 26.60
C ALA A 191 -1.52 -14.94 27.23
N GLY A 192 -1.45 -16.16 27.80
CA GLY A 192 -2.59 -16.80 28.48
C GLY A 192 -3.63 -17.43 27.54
N VAL A 193 -3.42 -17.41 26.22
CA VAL A 193 -4.30 -18.07 25.25
C VAL A 193 -3.74 -19.45 24.89
N HIS A 194 -4.56 -20.49 25.06
CA HIS A 194 -4.25 -21.84 24.64
C HIS A 194 -5.33 -22.35 23.68
N ILE A 195 -4.94 -22.73 22.46
CA ILE A 195 -5.87 -23.27 21.46
C ILE A 195 -5.83 -24.80 21.51
N PRO A 196 -6.91 -25.47 21.94
CA PRO A 196 -6.98 -26.92 21.89
C PRO A 196 -6.77 -27.45 20.48
N ASN A 197 -5.95 -28.48 20.36
CA ASN A 197 -5.67 -29.15 19.09
C ASN A 197 -6.09 -30.63 19.13
N ASP A 198 -7.02 -31.02 20.00
CA ASP A 198 -7.55 -32.39 19.99
C ASP A 198 -9.05 -32.38 19.65
N PRO A 199 -9.44 -32.71 18.41
CA PRO A 199 -10.84 -32.66 18.03
C PRO A 199 -11.66 -33.73 18.77
N PRO A 200 -12.82 -33.37 19.36
CA PRO A 200 -13.65 -34.32 20.11
C PRO A 200 -14.55 -35.17 19.21
N VAL A 201 -14.78 -34.75 17.95
CA VAL A 201 -15.68 -35.40 16.99
C VAL A 201 -15.01 -35.49 15.62
N TRP A 202 -15.22 -36.60 14.93
CA TRP A 202 -14.71 -36.85 13.58
C TRP A 202 -15.73 -37.58 12.71
N CYS A 203 -15.44 -37.74 11.42
CA CYS A 203 -16.28 -38.49 10.50
C CYS A 203 -15.59 -39.69 9.84
N LEU A 204 -16.38 -40.71 9.50
CA LEU A 204 -15.95 -41.90 8.75
C LEU A 204 -16.45 -41.94 7.29
N CYS A 205 -16.58 -40.79 6.62
CA CYS A 205 -17.10 -40.70 5.24
C CYS A 205 -16.02 -40.81 4.14
N ASP A 206 -16.44 -41.06 2.91
CA ASP A 206 -15.62 -41.23 1.70
C ASP A 206 -15.44 -39.94 0.87
N ASN A 207 -14.85 -38.90 1.45
CA ASN A 207 -14.62 -37.56 0.83
C ASN A 207 -15.88 -36.79 0.39
N THR A 208 -17.05 -37.44 0.38
CA THR A 208 -18.34 -36.86 0.06
C THR A 208 -19.14 -36.54 1.34
N CYS A 209 -18.48 -35.93 2.33
CA CYS A 209 -19.07 -35.66 3.64
C CYS A 209 -20.43 -34.95 3.51
N GLY A 210 -21.47 -35.46 4.19
CA GLY A 210 -22.85 -34.98 4.04
C GLY A 210 -23.63 -35.54 2.83
N GLY A 211 -23.09 -36.51 2.08
CA GLY A 211 -23.74 -37.22 0.99
C GLY A 211 -24.81 -38.25 1.40
N LYS A 212 -25.49 -38.85 0.40
CA LYS A 212 -26.64 -39.76 0.60
C LYS A 212 -26.30 -41.07 1.33
N THR A 213 -25.05 -41.50 1.35
CA THR A 213 -24.55 -42.76 1.96
C THR A 213 -24.11 -42.59 3.43
N ARG A 214 -24.67 -41.60 4.14
CA ARG A 214 -24.24 -41.18 5.48
C ARG A 214 -24.44 -42.27 6.55
N LYS A 215 -23.37 -42.68 7.24
CA LYS A 215 -23.46 -43.31 8.58
C LYS A 215 -23.69 -42.21 9.63
N LYS A 216 -24.92 -42.06 10.12
CA LYS A 216 -25.39 -40.88 10.89
C LYS A 216 -24.70 -40.62 12.23
N LYS A 217 -24.13 -41.64 12.89
CA LYS A 217 -23.78 -41.56 14.33
C LYS A 217 -22.41 -40.92 14.65
N GLU A 218 -21.51 -40.82 13.67
CA GLU A 218 -20.11 -40.39 13.87
C GLU A 218 -19.71 -39.41 12.76
N CYS A 219 -20.32 -38.23 12.74
CA CYS A 219 -20.07 -37.24 11.70
C CYS A 219 -20.28 -35.84 12.31
N HIS A 220 -19.48 -34.86 11.90
CA HIS A 220 -19.60 -33.44 12.31
C HIS A 220 -21.03 -32.89 12.17
N PHE A 221 -21.80 -33.46 11.24
CA PHE A 221 -23.10 -33.00 10.80
C PHE A 221 -24.29 -33.49 11.62
N ARG A 222 -24.19 -33.67 12.95
CA ARG A 222 -25.34 -34.14 13.77
C ARG A 222 -26.62 -33.37 13.41
N ASP A 223 -26.65 -32.08 13.76
CA ASP A 223 -27.81 -31.19 13.57
C ASP A 223 -27.56 -30.08 12.53
N PHE A 224 -26.33 -29.93 12.03
CA PHE A 224 -25.95 -28.84 11.12
C PHE A 224 -25.91 -29.29 9.64
N PRO A 225 -26.36 -28.43 8.70
CA PRO A 225 -26.24 -28.71 7.27
C PRO A 225 -24.79 -28.64 6.80
N LEU A 226 -24.43 -29.45 5.80
CA LEU A 226 -23.13 -29.33 5.11
C LEU A 226 -22.98 -27.93 4.50
N ALA A 227 -21.94 -27.22 4.95
CA ALA A 227 -21.72 -25.80 4.65
C ALA A 227 -21.42 -25.51 3.18
N TYR A 228 -20.84 -26.48 2.47
CA TYR A 228 -20.30 -26.28 1.12
C TYR A 228 -21.04 -27.09 0.05
N ASN A 229 -21.09 -26.54 -1.17
CA ASN A 229 -21.48 -27.28 -2.36
C ASN A 229 -20.29 -27.99 -3.02
N LYS A 230 -20.55 -28.75 -4.10
CA LYS A 230 -19.52 -29.53 -4.81
C LYS A 230 -18.37 -28.69 -5.39
N GLN A 231 -18.59 -27.39 -5.58
CA GLN A 231 -17.56 -26.44 -6.02
C GLN A 231 -16.85 -25.77 -4.83
N LYS A 232 -16.97 -26.31 -3.61
CA LYS A 232 -16.37 -25.78 -2.38
C LYS A 232 -16.79 -24.32 -2.08
N ARG A 233 -18.00 -23.94 -2.48
CA ARG A 233 -18.60 -22.64 -2.16
C ARG A 233 -19.60 -22.77 -1.02
N VAL A 234 -19.59 -21.84 -0.08
CA VAL A 234 -20.53 -21.80 1.04
C VAL A 234 -21.97 -21.63 0.51
N ARG A 235 -22.89 -22.39 1.09
CA ARG A 235 -24.33 -22.40 0.75
C ARG A 235 -25.24 -22.23 1.95
N VAL A 236 -24.69 -22.29 3.17
CA VAL A 236 -25.44 -22.02 4.39
C VAL A 236 -25.60 -20.51 4.57
N PRO A 237 -26.70 -20.03 5.20
CA PRO A 237 -26.90 -18.61 5.44
C PRO A 237 -25.79 -18.01 6.31
N GLN A 238 -25.51 -16.70 6.12
CA GLN A 238 -24.63 -15.95 7.02
C GLN A 238 -25.13 -16.06 8.48
N GLY A 239 -24.20 -16.21 9.41
CA GLY A 239 -24.51 -16.50 10.83
C GLY A 239 -24.65 -17.99 11.14
N SER A 240 -24.57 -18.88 10.16
CA SER A 240 -24.50 -20.33 10.43
C SER A 240 -23.07 -20.73 10.84
N PRO A 241 -22.89 -21.60 11.85
CA PRO A 241 -21.58 -22.14 12.17
C PRO A 241 -21.13 -23.12 11.08
N ILE A 242 -19.83 -23.15 10.82
CA ILE A 242 -19.23 -24.10 9.88
C ILE A 242 -18.30 -25.04 10.65
N TYR A 243 -18.57 -26.34 10.58
CA TYR A 243 -17.67 -27.37 11.10
C TYR A 243 -17.04 -28.12 9.93
N GLU A 244 -15.75 -27.88 9.71
CA GLU A 244 -14.98 -28.62 8.71
C GLU A 244 -14.56 -30.00 9.21
N CYS A 245 -14.20 -30.88 8.27
CA CYS A 245 -13.50 -32.10 8.60
C CYS A 245 -12.11 -31.77 9.15
N ASN A 246 -11.63 -32.62 10.04
CA ASN A 246 -10.44 -32.37 10.85
C ASN A 246 -9.45 -33.54 10.77
N LYS A 247 -8.35 -33.48 11.52
CA LYS A 247 -7.29 -34.48 11.44
C LYS A 247 -7.67 -35.90 11.92
N LYS A 248 -8.74 -36.05 12.71
CA LYS A 248 -9.26 -37.36 13.16
C LYS A 248 -10.23 -38.00 12.16
N CYS A 249 -10.59 -37.30 11.08
CA CYS A 249 -11.54 -37.80 10.09
C CYS A 249 -10.89 -38.81 9.16
N ALA A 250 -11.66 -39.82 8.75
CA ALA A 250 -11.21 -40.83 7.79
C ALA A 250 -11.10 -40.31 6.35
N CYS A 251 -11.75 -39.19 6.02
CA CYS A 251 -11.68 -38.58 4.70
C CYS A 251 -10.37 -37.82 4.49
N ASP A 252 -9.88 -37.86 3.24
CA ASP A 252 -8.65 -37.19 2.82
C ASP A 252 -8.84 -35.68 2.56
N ASP A 253 -7.78 -35.04 2.06
CA ASP A 253 -7.70 -33.61 1.79
C ASP A 253 -8.66 -33.13 0.67
N ASN A 254 -9.10 -34.02 -0.21
CA ASN A 254 -10.04 -33.69 -1.27
C ASN A 254 -11.50 -33.61 -0.80
N CYS A 255 -11.75 -33.94 0.47
CA CYS A 255 -13.09 -33.86 1.05
C CYS A 255 -13.75 -32.49 0.77
N ILE A 256 -15.03 -32.54 0.38
CA ILE A 256 -15.85 -31.35 0.12
C ILE A 256 -15.95 -30.43 1.34
N ASN A 257 -15.77 -30.98 2.54
CA ASN A 257 -15.82 -30.27 3.82
C ASN A 257 -14.44 -29.84 4.35
N ARG A 258 -13.48 -29.64 3.45
CA ARG A 258 -12.17 -29.03 3.73
C ARG A 258 -11.95 -27.88 2.75
N VAL A 259 -12.18 -26.64 3.18
CA VAL A 259 -12.11 -25.44 2.34
C VAL A 259 -11.23 -24.39 3.01
N VAL A 260 -11.60 -23.92 4.20
CA VAL A 260 -10.90 -22.85 4.91
C VAL A 260 -9.53 -23.31 5.40
N GLN A 261 -9.41 -24.57 5.83
CA GLN A 261 -8.14 -25.15 6.26
C GLN A 261 -7.08 -25.24 5.14
N HIS A 262 -7.51 -25.23 3.87
CA HIS A 262 -6.60 -25.26 2.72
C HIS A 262 -6.06 -23.88 2.33
N GLY A 263 -6.50 -22.85 3.02
CA GLY A 263 -6.12 -21.48 2.72
C GLY A 263 -6.73 -20.94 1.41
N PRO A 264 -6.40 -19.69 1.06
CA PRO A 264 -6.90 -19.04 -0.14
C PRO A 264 -6.55 -19.82 -1.41
N ASN A 265 -7.36 -19.64 -2.46
CA ASN A 265 -7.05 -20.20 -3.77
C ASN A 265 -5.71 -19.62 -4.27
N LYS A 266 -4.76 -20.48 -4.68
CA LYS A 266 -3.44 -20.05 -5.20
C LYS A 266 -3.51 -19.10 -6.40
N ASN A 267 -4.59 -19.17 -7.18
CA ASN A 267 -4.83 -18.29 -8.33
C ASN A 267 -5.48 -16.95 -7.94
N LEU A 268 -5.81 -16.74 -6.67
CA LEU A 268 -6.36 -15.49 -6.18
C LEU A 268 -5.35 -14.37 -6.42
N LYS A 269 -5.82 -13.26 -6.98
CA LYS A 269 -5.03 -12.06 -7.25
C LYS A 269 -5.66 -10.89 -6.54
N LEU A 270 -5.03 -10.40 -5.50
CA LEU A 270 -5.47 -9.23 -4.75
C LEU A 270 -4.53 -8.05 -4.98
N GLN A 271 -5.06 -6.85 -4.77
CA GLN A 271 -4.28 -5.62 -4.77
C GLN A 271 -4.61 -4.80 -3.55
N ILE A 272 -3.60 -4.54 -2.72
CA ILE A 272 -3.66 -3.52 -1.69
C ILE A 272 -3.49 -2.17 -2.40
N PHE A 273 -4.44 -1.26 -2.24
CA PHE A 273 -4.42 0.03 -2.91
C PHE A 273 -4.75 1.17 -1.95
N ARG A 274 -4.20 2.36 -2.21
CA ARG A 274 -4.59 3.57 -1.49
C ARG A 274 -5.92 4.10 -2.03
N THR A 275 -6.91 4.25 -1.15
CA THR A 275 -8.21 4.85 -1.48
C THR A 275 -8.09 6.37 -1.62
N ASP A 276 -8.83 6.96 -2.54
CA ASP A 276 -8.89 8.41 -2.79
C ASP A 276 -9.93 9.14 -1.93
N ASN A 277 -10.81 8.40 -1.25
CA ASN A 277 -11.88 8.93 -0.42
C ASN A 277 -11.55 8.91 1.09
N GLN A 278 -10.26 8.99 1.44
CA GLN A 278 -9.75 9.10 2.81
C GLN A 278 -10.18 7.93 3.72
N ARG A 279 -10.24 6.71 3.20
CA ARG A 279 -10.36 5.47 4.00
C ARG A 279 -9.01 4.81 4.25
N GLY A 280 -7.93 5.37 3.71
CA GLY A 280 -6.58 4.83 3.84
C GLY A 280 -6.34 3.71 2.83
N TRP A 281 -5.74 2.62 3.28
CA TRP A 281 -5.52 1.43 2.46
C TRP A 281 -6.83 0.66 2.27
N GLY A 282 -6.98 -0.02 1.14
CA GLY A 282 -8.09 -0.89 0.79
C GLY A 282 -7.57 -2.13 0.07
N VAL A 283 -8.44 -3.12 -0.13
CA VAL A 283 -8.11 -4.34 -0.89
C VAL A 283 -9.12 -4.49 -2.01
N LYS A 284 -8.65 -4.77 -3.22
CA LYS A 284 -9.53 -5.13 -4.35
C LYS A 284 -9.06 -6.42 -5.00
N THR A 285 -9.99 -7.11 -5.66
CA THR A 285 -9.66 -8.29 -6.47
C THR A 285 -9.20 -7.87 -7.88
N LEU A 286 -8.26 -8.61 -8.46
CA LEU A 286 -7.83 -8.49 -9.87
C LEU A 286 -8.42 -9.61 -10.74
N MET A 287 -9.48 -10.26 -10.25
CA MET A 287 -10.26 -11.26 -10.98
C MET A 287 -11.71 -11.28 -10.52
N ALA A 288 -12.61 -11.79 -11.37
CA ALA A 288 -13.99 -12.01 -10.97
C ALA A 288 -14.08 -13.17 -9.95
N ILE A 289 -14.87 -13.01 -8.89
CA ILE A 289 -15.07 -14.00 -7.85
C ILE A 289 -16.55 -14.37 -7.79
N LYS A 290 -16.85 -15.68 -7.76
CA LYS A 290 -18.23 -16.17 -7.65
C LYS A 290 -18.73 -16.10 -6.21
N GLN A 291 -20.02 -15.87 -6.05
CA GLN A 291 -20.70 -15.94 -4.76
C GLN A 291 -20.40 -17.26 -4.06
N GLY A 292 -20.17 -17.17 -2.75
CA GLY A 292 -19.88 -18.29 -1.85
C GLY A 292 -18.44 -18.77 -1.90
N THR A 293 -17.57 -18.20 -2.74
CA THR A 293 -16.15 -18.56 -2.75
C THR A 293 -15.45 -18.07 -1.48
N PHE A 294 -14.66 -18.96 -0.86
CA PHE A 294 -13.76 -18.60 0.24
C PHE A 294 -12.65 -17.67 -0.25
N ILE A 295 -12.39 -16.59 0.49
CA ILE A 295 -11.39 -15.57 0.13
C ILE A 295 -10.15 -15.74 1.01
N LEU A 296 -10.27 -15.46 2.30
CA LEU A 296 -9.18 -15.52 3.28
C LEU A 296 -9.73 -15.52 4.71
N LYS A 297 -8.89 -15.89 5.67
CA LYS A 297 -9.17 -15.80 7.10
C LYS A 297 -8.90 -14.38 7.60
N TYR A 298 -9.64 -13.93 8.61
CA TYR A 298 -9.23 -12.75 9.38
C TYR A 298 -8.18 -13.20 10.41
N THR A 299 -6.96 -12.69 10.29
CA THR A 299 -5.84 -13.11 11.15
C THR A 299 -5.30 -11.97 11.98
N GLY A 300 -4.75 -12.31 13.14
CA GLY A 300 -4.05 -11.40 14.03
C GLY A 300 -3.57 -12.11 15.28
N GLU A 301 -3.35 -11.33 16.35
CA GLU A 301 -3.04 -11.88 17.66
C GLU A 301 -4.34 -12.21 18.40
N ILE A 302 -4.54 -13.47 18.77
CA ILE A 302 -5.66 -13.86 19.65
C ILE A 302 -5.28 -13.49 21.07
N ILE A 303 -6.07 -12.63 21.68
CA ILE A 303 -5.87 -12.10 23.04
C ILE A 303 -7.09 -12.38 23.91
N THR A 304 -6.87 -12.41 25.22
CA THR A 304 -7.97 -12.51 26.19
C THR A 304 -8.78 -11.22 26.20
N ARG A 305 -10.02 -11.31 26.68
CA ARG A 305 -10.87 -10.12 26.85
C ARG A 305 -10.22 -9.04 27.72
N ALA A 306 -9.59 -9.45 28.81
CA ALA A 306 -8.90 -8.53 29.73
C ALA A 306 -7.79 -7.73 29.02
N GLU A 307 -6.97 -8.40 28.20
CA GLU A 307 -5.94 -7.76 27.38
C GLU A 307 -6.56 -6.81 26.34
N ALA A 308 -7.66 -7.21 25.70
CA ALA A 308 -8.35 -6.37 24.71
C ALA A 308 -8.87 -5.07 25.35
N ASP A 309 -9.44 -5.16 26.56
CA ASP A 309 -9.93 -4.01 27.32
C ASP A 309 -8.76 -3.09 27.76
N GLU A 310 -7.62 -3.65 28.18
CA GLU A 310 -6.41 -2.88 28.50
C GLU A 310 -5.85 -2.14 27.27
N ARG A 311 -5.78 -2.82 26.12
CA ARG A 311 -5.37 -2.21 24.84
C ARG A 311 -6.32 -1.12 24.38
N ALA A 312 -7.62 -1.29 24.61
CA ALA A 312 -8.62 -0.28 24.25
C ALA A 312 -8.41 1.04 25.02
N VAL A 313 -7.97 0.96 26.28
CA VAL A 313 -7.64 2.14 27.10
C VAL A 313 -6.32 2.78 26.64
N THR A 314 -5.28 1.98 26.44
CA THR A 314 -3.92 2.48 26.15
C THR A 314 -3.71 2.96 24.72
N HIS A 315 -4.35 2.34 23.73
CA HIS A 315 -4.06 2.58 22.30
C HIS A 315 -5.10 3.40 21.55
N GLY A 316 -6.18 3.85 22.20
CA GLY A 316 -7.15 4.76 21.59
C GLY A 316 -7.77 4.21 20.29
N SER A 317 -7.86 5.02 19.22
CA SER A 317 -8.61 4.75 17.98
C SER A 317 -8.21 3.50 17.16
N LYS A 318 -7.27 2.68 17.63
CA LYS A 318 -6.85 1.41 16.98
C LYS A 318 -7.81 0.24 17.21
N SER A 319 -8.87 0.44 17.97
CA SER A 319 -9.95 -0.54 18.21
C SER A 319 -10.66 -1.07 16.94
N THR A 320 -10.46 -0.46 15.77
CA THR A 320 -11.10 -0.92 14.52
C THR A 320 -10.48 -2.21 13.95
N TYR A 321 -9.29 -2.59 14.41
CA TYR A 321 -8.64 -3.85 14.04
C TYR A 321 -8.94 -5.00 15.01
N MET A 322 -9.76 -4.73 16.03
CA MET A 322 -10.23 -5.73 16.98
C MET A 322 -11.45 -6.45 16.41
N PHE A 323 -11.45 -7.77 16.49
CA PHE A 323 -12.59 -8.60 16.13
C PHE A 323 -12.94 -9.50 17.32
N ASP A 324 -14.06 -9.21 17.98
CA ASP A 324 -14.54 -10.01 19.10
C ASP A 324 -15.02 -11.38 18.63
N LEU A 325 -14.60 -12.44 19.33
CA LEU A 325 -15.00 -13.83 19.01
C LEU A 325 -16.30 -14.20 19.74
N ASP A 326 -17.38 -13.50 19.46
CA ASP A 326 -18.65 -13.56 20.20
C ASP A 326 -19.75 -14.42 19.55
N PHE A 327 -19.39 -15.35 18.66
CA PHE A 327 -20.36 -16.06 17.82
C PHE A 327 -21.52 -16.74 18.59
N TYR A 328 -21.23 -17.36 19.74
CA TYR A 328 -22.23 -18.03 20.58
C TYR A 328 -22.63 -17.26 21.84
N THR A 329 -21.97 -16.13 22.11
CA THR A 329 -22.16 -15.35 23.35
C THR A 329 -22.95 -14.08 23.06
N GLU A 330 -23.52 -13.48 24.11
CA GLU A 330 -24.06 -12.13 23.95
C GLU A 330 -22.94 -11.14 23.61
N LYS A 331 -23.32 -10.04 22.94
CA LYS A 331 -22.36 -8.97 22.61
C LYS A 331 -21.72 -8.45 23.91
N ASN A 332 -20.39 -8.42 23.94
CA ASN A 332 -19.53 -8.07 25.08
C ASN A 332 -19.23 -9.19 26.09
N ASP A 333 -19.64 -10.44 25.86
CA ASP A 333 -19.33 -11.57 26.74
C ASP A 333 -18.37 -12.58 26.10
N CYS A 334 -17.60 -12.15 25.09
CA CYS A 334 -16.58 -13.00 24.47
C CYS A 334 -15.37 -13.19 25.38
N ALA A 335 -14.84 -14.40 25.41
CA ALA A 335 -13.61 -14.71 26.16
C ALA A 335 -12.34 -14.20 25.44
N TYR A 336 -12.39 -14.10 24.11
CA TYR A 336 -11.24 -13.79 23.26
C TYR A 336 -11.61 -12.80 22.15
N SER A 337 -10.60 -12.07 21.68
CA SER A 337 -10.68 -11.22 20.50
C SER A 337 -9.44 -11.42 19.62
N ILE A 338 -9.56 -11.16 18.32
CA ILE A 338 -8.43 -11.10 17.40
C ILE A 338 -8.03 -9.63 17.21
N ASP A 339 -6.81 -9.28 17.61
CA ASP A 339 -6.22 -7.96 17.38
C ASP A 339 -5.30 -7.99 16.15
N ALA A 340 -5.75 -7.39 15.06
CA ALA A 340 -4.98 -7.29 13.83
C ALA A 340 -4.06 -6.06 13.76
N THR A 341 -3.84 -5.33 14.87
CA THR A 341 -3.08 -4.07 14.88
C THR A 341 -1.61 -4.26 14.49
N THR A 342 -0.97 -5.29 15.04
CA THR A 342 0.48 -5.54 14.90
C THR A 342 0.76 -6.75 14.01
N PHE A 343 -0.04 -7.79 14.14
CA PHE A 343 0.04 -9.01 13.35
C PHE A 343 -1.24 -9.13 12.53
N GLY A 344 -1.16 -9.47 11.25
CA GLY A 344 -2.36 -9.79 10.46
C GLY A 344 -2.01 -10.12 9.01
N ASN A 345 -2.98 -10.56 8.22
CA ASN A 345 -2.82 -10.75 6.79
C ASN A 345 -3.47 -9.60 6.00
N VAL A 346 -3.79 -9.83 4.73
CA VAL A 346 -4.48 -8.86 3.85
C VAL A 346 -5.81 -8.38 4.44
N SER A 347 -6.48 -9.17 5.29
CA SER A 347 -7.74 -8.79 5.94
C SER A 347 -7.66 -7.49 6.72
N HIS A 348 -6.47 -7.17 7.27
CA HIS A 348 -6.20 -5.93 7.98
C HIS A 348 -6.56 -4.68 7.16
N PHE A 349 -6.40 -4.75 5.83
CA PHE A 349 -6.62 -3.61 4.93
C PHE A 349 -8.01 -3.62 4.28
N ILE A 350 -8.89 -4.58 4.61
CA ILE A 350 -10.23 -4.65 4.03
C ILE A 350 -11.13 -3.63 4.71
N ASN A 351 -11.66 -2.68 3.93
CA ASN A 351 -12.50 -1.61 4.47
C ASN A 351 -13.93 -2.03 4.80
N HIS A 352 -14.60 -1.18 5.57
CA HIS A 352 -16.02 -1.27 5.81
C HIS A 352 -16.87 -0.86 4.59
N SER A 353 -17.99 -1.56 4.38
CA SER A 353 -19.13 -1.08 3.59
C SER A 353 -20.47 -1.44 4.24
N CYS A 354 -21.47 -0.56 4.13
CA CYS A 354 -22.86 -0.85 4.48
C CYS A 354 -23.58 -1.72 3.43
N ASP A 355 -22.96 -1.88 2.25
CA ASP A 355 -23.35 -2.83 1.20
C ASP A 355 -22.13 -3.71 0.88
N ALA A 356 -21.75 -4.52 1.85
CA ALA A 356 -20.55 -5.35 1.82
C ALA A 356 -20.67 -6.52 0.84
N ASN A 357 -19.56 -6.86 0.18
CA ASN A 357 -19.46 -8.00 -0.73
C ASN A 357 -18.78 -9.23 -0.12
N LEU A 358 -18.31 -9.13 1.13
CA LEU A 358 -17.85 -10.24 1.94
C LEU A 358 -18.81 -10.51 3.10
N ALA A 359 -18.99 -11.80 3.40
CA ALA A 359 -19.68 -12.29 4.59
C ALA A 359 -18.68 -13.04 5.49
N THR A 360 -18.74 -12.77 6.78
CA THR A 360 -17.93 -13.44 7.81
C THR A 360 -18.64 -14.71 8.30
N TYR A 361 -17.88 -15.80 8.41
CA TYR A 361 -18.33 -17.06 9.00
C TYR A 361 -17.38 -17.50 10.11
N ALA A 362 -17.95 -18.05 11.17
CA ALA A 362 -17.21 -18.74 12.22
C ALA A 362 -17.02 -20.20 11.82
N VAL A 363 -15.75 -20.65 11.85
CA VAL A 363 -15.33 -21.95 11.32
C VAL A 363 -14.53 -22.71 12.38
N TRP A 364 -14.92 -23.95 12.65
CA TRP A 364 -14.20 -24.88 13.52
C TRP A 364 -13.62 -26.03 12.69
N ILE A 365 -12.33 -26.29 12.87
CA ILE A 365 -11.58 -27.33 12.15
C ILE A 365 -11.02 -28.32 13.17
N ASP A 366 -9.84 -28.08 13.74
CA ASP A 366 -9.29 -28.97 14.77
C ASP A 366 -9.67 -28.52 16.19
N CYS A 367 -9.66 -27.21 16.43
CA CYS A 367 -10.20 -26.60 17.64
C CYS A 367 -11.73 -26.58 17.56
N TYR A 368 -12.39 -27.15 18.57
CA TYR A 368 -13.85 -27.15 18.73
C TYR A 368 -14.33 -26.27 19.90
N ASP A 369 -13.43 -25.51 20.52
CA ASP A 369 -13.81 -24.53 21.54
C ASP A 369 -14.70 -23.47 20.90
N SER A 370 -15.92 -23.34 21.42
CA SER A 370 -16.93 -22.40 20.91
C SER A 370 -16.49 -20.94 20.97
N ASN A 371 -15.52 -20.61 21.83
CA ASN A 371 -14.97 -19.25 22.00
C ASN A 371 -13.78 -18.95 21.07
N LEU A 372 -13.26 -19.95 20.35
CA LEU A 372 -12.09 -19.82 19.47
C LEU A 372 -12.41 -20.25 18.02
N PRO A 373 -13.44 -19.67 17.37
CA PRO A 373 -13.65 -19.91 15.96
C PRO A 373 -12.52 -19.30 15.11
N THR A 374 -12.24 -19.93 13.97
CA THR A 374 -11.55 -19.27 12.87
C THR A 374 -12.54 -18.36 12.15
N LEU A 375 -12.22 -17.08 12.01
CA LEU A 375 -13.02 -16.15 11.22
C LEU A 375 -12.62 -16.22 9.74
N ALA A 376 -13.57 -16.52 8.86
CA ALA A 376 -13.34 -16.68 7.43
C ALA A 376 -14.26 -15.79 6.61
N PHE A 377 -13.70 -15.12 5.58
CA PHE A 377 -14.48 -14.35 4.63
C PHE A 377 -14.83 -15.16 3.39
N PHE A 378 -16.10 -15.10 3.02
CA PHE A 378 -16.64 -15.64 1.78
C PHE A 378 -17.32 -14.53 0.98
N ALA A 379 -17.30 -14.64 -0.35
CA ALA A 379 -18.01 -13.70 -1.21
C ALA A 379 -19.54 -13.81 -0.98
N SER A 380 -20.19 -12.73 -0.53
CA SER A 380 -21.65 -12.71 -0.28
C SER A 380 -22.46 -12.65 -1.58
N ARG A 381 -21.84 -12.14 -2.65
CA ARG A 381 -22.35 -12.08 -4.02
C ARG A 381 -21.22 -12.30 -5.03
N ASN A 382 -21.52 -12.29 -6.33
CA ASN A 382 -20.47 -12.22 -7.33
C ASN A 382 -19.74 -10.86 -7.20
N ILE A 383 -18.41 -10.90 -7.28
CA ILE A 383 -17.53 -9.72 -7.18
C ILE A 383 -16.83 -9.55 -8.52
N ALA A 384 -16.88 -8.34 -9.07
CA ALA A 384 -16.27 -8.04 -10.36
C ALA A 384 -14.75 -7.90 -10.26
N ASN A 385 -14.05 -8.07 -11.39
CA ASN A 385 -12.63 -7.71 -11.47
C ASN A 385 -12.44 -6.21 -11.20
N GLY A 386 -11.50 -5.86 -10.32
CA GLY A 386 -11.21 -4.48 -9.91
C GLY A 386 -12.08 -3.97 -8.76
N GLU A 387 -13.07 -4.73 -8.30
CA GLU A 387 -13.97 -4.32 -7.22
C GLU A 387 -13.28 -4.40 -5.85
N GLU A 388 -13.46 -3.36 -5.02
CA GLU A 388 -12.96 -3.34 -3.64
C GLU A 388 -13.70 -4.39 -2.79
N LEU A 389 -12.94 -5.19 -2.06
CA LEU A 389 -13.44 -6.12 -1.07
C LEU A 389 -13.78 -5.35 0.20
N THR A 390 -14.98 -5.58 0.74
CA THR A 390 -15.47 -4.90 1.94
C THR A 390 -16.32 -5.82 2.80
N PHE A 391 -16.30 -5.62 4.11
CA PHE A 391 -17.16 -6.32 5.07
C PHE A 391 -17.87 -5.34 6.01
N ASP A 392 -18.87 -5.81 6.75
CA ASP A 392 -19.59 -4.98 7.70
C ASP A 392 -18.88 -4.99 9.08
N TYR A 393 -18.32 -3.86 9.52
CA TYR A 393 -17.59 -3.78 10.80
C TYR A 393 -18.51 -3.88 12.02
N MET A 394 -19.82 -3.67 11.86
CA MET A 394 -20.76 -3.88 12.97
C MET A 394 -20.84 -5.35 13.40
N THR A 395 -20.30 -6.28 12.60
CA THR A 395 -20.15 -7.68 13.02
C THR A 395 -18.88 -7.92 13.84
N SER A 396 -17.96 -6.95 13.97
CA SER A 396 -16.65 -7.14 14.60
C SER A 396 -16.42 -6.33 15.87
N VAL A 397 -17.20 -5.28 16.13
CA VAL A 397 -16.98 -4.38 17.27
C VAL A 397 -18.27 -4.15 18.07
N SER A 398 -18.21 -4.40 19.38
CA SER A 398 -19.32 -4.18 20.31
C SER A 398 -19.38 -2.76 20.90
N ASN A 399 -18.28 -2.00 20.82
CA ASN A 399 -18.11 -0.72 21.51
C ASN A 399 -18.72 0.48 20.74
N GLN A 400 -19.97 0.81 21.06
CA GLN A 400 -20.78 1.91 20.50
C GLN A 400 -20.32 3.35 20.87
N LYS A 401 -19.20 3.51 21.59
CA LYS A 401 -18.83 4.80 22.20
C LYS A 401 -18.16 5.79 21.22
N ARG A 402 -17.80 5.40 19.99
CA ARG A 402 -17.14 6.28 19.02
C ARG A 402 -17.78 6.21 17.63
N LYS A 403 -18.43 7.31 17.24
CA LYS A 403 -19.06 7.49 15.92
C LYS A 403 -18.03 7.91 14.88
N ILE A 404 -17.34 6.96 14.26
CA ILE A 404 -16.47 7.23 13.10
C ILE A 404 -17.34 7.35 11.84
N LYS A 405 -17.29 8.50 11.15
CA LYS A 405 -18.10 8.73 9.94
C LYS A 405 -17.77 7.70 8.85
N CYS A 406 -18.80 7.01 8.37
CA CYS A 406 -18.68 6.06 7.27
C CYS A 406 -18.51 6.80 5.94
N LYS A 407 -17.52 6.36 5.14
CA LYS A 407 -17.22 6.87 3.80
C LYS A 407 -17.36 5.79 2.71
N CYS A 408 -18.18 4.76 2.95
CA CYS A 408 -18.36 3.65 2.00
C CYS A 408 -19.12 4.04 0.71
N GLN A 409 -19.80 5.19 0.70
CA GLN A 409 -20.57 5.72 -0.44
C GLN A 409 -21.73 4.82 -0.92
N ALA A 410 -22.06 3.74 -0.21
CA ALA A 410 -23.22 2.92 -0.51
C ALA A 410 -24.52 3.72 -0.36
N LYS A 411 -25.52 3.44 -1.22
CA LYS A 411 -26.83 4.15 -1.17
C LYS A 411 -27.56 3.95 0.15
N ASN A 412 -27.36 2.79 0.79
CA ASN A 412 -27.91 2.40 2.09
C ASN A 412 -26.92 2.68 3.25
N CYS A 413 -25.99 3.63 3.09
CA CYS A 413 -25.00 3.95 4.12
C CYS A 413 -25.65 4.36 5.45
N ARG A 414 -25.24 3.73 6.55
CA ARG A 414 -25.73 4.01 7.92
C ARG A 414 -25.11 5.26 8.55
N GLY A 415 -24.18 5.92 7.86
CA GLY A 415 -23.52 7.15 8.30
C GLY A 415 -22.30 6.96 9.19
N PHE A 416 -22.18 5.85 9.92
CA PHE A 416 -21.07 5.55 10.83
C PHE A 416 -20.59 4.10 10.71
N LEU A 417 -19.33 3.84 11.03
CA LEU A 417 -18.72 2.50 10.96
C LEU A 417 -19.23 1.55 12.04
N CYS A 418 -19.49 2.08 13.23
CA CYS A 418 -19.97 1.39 14.43
C CYS A 418 -20.91 2.28 15.23
#